data_AF-A0A836F6V1-F1
#
_entry.id   AF-A0A836F6V1-F1
#
_cell.length_a   1.000
_cell.length_b   1.000
_cell.length_c   1.000
_cell.angle_alpha   90.00
_cell.angle_beta   90.00
_cell.angle_gamma   90.00
#
_symmetry.space_group_name_H-M   'P 1'
#
loop_
_entity.id
_entity.type
_entity.pdbx_description
1 polymer ?
#
loop_
_entity_poly.entity_id
_entity_poly.type
_entity_poly.pdbx_seq_one_letter_code
_entity_poly.pdbx_strand_id
1 'polypeptide(L)'
;MSIFVPNKVYLRGILLHYFIQKESAAEAHRILVQTYDDNALSDTTCRDWFRRFKNNNFELEDKERSGAPKKFQDKELEQLLDEDPSQSLSELGKILQVDESTVSKRLKGLGMIQKQGHWVPYELKPRDVERRFGTCELLLQQQKRKGFLITGDRYRLQLMRLSRALKEKLPLYAQRHDKVILLHDNARPHVAKPVKTYLETLKWKVLPHPPYSPDIAPSDFHLFRSMAHGLADRRFHSYEEAQKWIDSWIASKDMSFFRRGIHVLPERWEKVVSSDGQYFK
;
A
#
# COMPACT_ATOMS: atom_id res chain seq x y z
N MET A 1 -13.95 46.83 17.02
CA MET A 1 -12.66 47.02 16.34
C MET A 1 -11.67 46.07 16.99
N SER A 2 -10.99 45.23 16.22
CA SER A 2 -9.90 44.39 16.74
C SER A 2 -8.78 45.31 17.22
N ILE A 3 -8.45 45.27 18.52
CA ILE A 3 -7.29 45.96 19.07
C ILE A 3 -6.07 45.13 18.66
N PHE A 4 -5.22 45.69 17.80
CA PHE A 4 -4.00 45.03 17.37
C PHE A 4 -3.03 44.90 18.56
N VAL A 5 -2.63 43.68 18.91
CA VAL A 5 -1.66 43.41 19.96
C VAL A 5 -0.31 43.08 19.31
N PRO A 6 0.73 43.92 19.48
CA PRO A 6 1.99 43.72 18.80
C PRO A 6 2.76 42.53 19.40
N ASN A 7 3.30 41.67 18.54
CA ASN A 7 4.20 40.60 19.00
C ASN A 7 5.65 41.11 19.13
N LYS A 8 6.51 40.34 19.81
CA LYS A 8 7.90 40.76 20.09
C LYS A 8 8.72 41.02 18.83
N VAL A 9 8.54 40.24 17.77
CA VAL A 9 9.27 40.40 16.50
C VAL A 9 8.85 41.70 15.80
N TYR A 10 7.55 41.99 15.81
CA TYR A 10 7.00 43.24 15.29
C TYR A 10 7.57 44.47 15.99
N LEU A 11 7.61 44.46 17.34
CA LEU A 11 8.19 45.57 18.11
C LEU A 11 9.71 45.73 17.86
N ARG A 12 10.44 44.63 17.66
CA ARG A 12 11.86 44.66 17.27
C ARG A 12 12.06 45.24 15.87
N GLY A 13 11.13 44.98 14.94
CA GLY A 13 11.10 45.59 13.61
C GLY A 13 10.90 47.10 13.67
N ILE A 14 10.05 47.59 14.57
CA ILE A 14 9.88 49.03 14.82
C ILE A 14 11.16 49.64 15.39
N LEU A 15 11.83 48.96 16.34
CA LEU A 15 13.13 49.42 16.85
C LEU A 15 14.19 49.53 15.74
N LEU A 16 14.21 48.58 14.80
CA LEU A 16 15.11 48.63 13.65
C LEU A 16 14.80 49.83 12.73
N HIS A 17 13.52 50.13 12.51
CA HIS A 17 13.12 51.31 11.74
C HIS A 17 13.64 52.62 12.35
N TYR A 18 13.44 52.81 13.67
CA TYR A 18 13.96 53.99 14.37
C TYR A 18 15.49 54.05 14.40
N PHE A 19 16.16 52.89 14.48
CA PHE A 19 17.61 52.83 14.38
C PHE A 19 18.11 53.31 13.00
N ILE A 20 17.45 52.92 11.91
CA ILE A 20 17.78 53.37 10.54
C ILE A 20 17.55 54.89 10.39
N GLN A 21 16.53 55.43 11.04
CA GLN A 21 16.26 56.87 11.09
C GLN A 21 17.25 57.68 11.95
N LYS A 22 18.24 57.02 12.57
CA LYS A 22 19.25 57.61 13.48
C LYS A 22 18.66 58.19 14.76
N GLU A 23 17.48 57.72 15.15
CA GLU A 23 16.88 58.07 16.44
C GLU A 23 17.61 57.37 17.59
N SER A 24 17.43 57.89 18.81
CA SER A 24 18.02 57.26 20.00
C SER A 24 17.14 56.12 20.52
N ALA A 25 17.74 55.13 21.20
CA ALA A 25 17.00 54.03 21.83
C ALA A 25 15.96 54.52 22.86
N ALA A 26 16.26 55.63 23.55
CA ALA A 26 15.37 56.25 24.53
C ALA A 26 14.15 56.88 23.85
N GLU A 27 14.33 57.48 22.67
CA GLU A 27 13.24 58.09 21.91
C GLU A 27 12.35 57.02 21.29
N ALA A 28 12.95 55.98 20.70
CA ALA A 28 12.22 54.82 20.22
C ALA A 28 11.38 54.15 21.33
N HIS A 29 11.93 54.04 22.55
CA HIS A 29 11.19 53.52 23.71
C HIS A 29 10.00 54.41 24.10
N ARG A 30 10.19 55.75 24.15
CA ARG A 30 9.09 56.69 24.46
C ARG A 30 7.94 56.55 23.46
N ILE A 31 8.25 56.49 22.17
CA ILE A 31 7.23 56.35 21.13
C ILE A 31 6.52 55.00 21.23
N LEU A 32 7.26 53.92 21.53
CA LEU A 32 6.67 52.59 21.73
C LEU A 32 5.71 52.57 22.92
N VAL A 33 6.08 53.15 24.06
CA VAL A 33 5.19 53.25 25.24
C VAL A 33 3.98 54.12 24.93
N GLN A 34 4.16 55.26 24.24
CA GLN A 34 3.03 56.10 23.85
C GLN A 34 2.05 55.39 22.89
N THR A 35 2.55 54.50 22.04
CA THR A 35 1.74 53.85 20.99
C THR A 35 1.11 52.54 21.47
N TYR A 36 1.83 51.76 22.27
CA TYR A 36 1.45 50.38 22.63
C TYR A 36 1.27 50.16 24.14
N ASP A 37 1.52 51.17 24.96
CA ASP A 37 1.33 51.20 26.41
C ASP A 37 1.90 49.95 27.09
N ASP A 38 1.08 49.17 27.80
CA ASP A 38 1.47 47.94 28.49
C ASP A 38 2.11 46.87 27.58
N ASN A 39 1.92 46.95 26.26
CA ASN A 39 2.49 46.00 25.29
C ASN A 39 3.86 46.44 24.74
N ALA A 40 4.41 47.57 25.20
CA ALA A 40 5.71 48.06 24.75
C ALA A 40 6.88 47.21 25.30
N LEU A 41 8.01 47.23 24.59
CA LEU A 41 9.26 46.64 25.10
C LEU A 41 9.84 47.54 26.20
N SER A 42 10.49 46.94 27.21
CA SER A 42 11.18 47.71 28.24
C SER A 42 12.34 48.53 27.67
N ASP A 43 12.66 49.67 28.30
CA ASP A 43 13.79 50.53 27.93
C ASP A 43 15.12 49.74 27.84
N THR A 44 15.37 48.83 28.78
CA THR A 44 16.54 47.93 28.76
C THR A 44 16.56 47.08 27.49
N THR A 45 15.42 46.50 27.12
CA THR A 45 15.29 45.68 25.90
C THR A 45 15.54 46.53 24.66
N CYS A 46 14.98 47.75 24.59
CA CYS A 46 15.20 48.67 23.48
C CYS A 46 16.69 49.01 23.32
N ARG A 47 17.38 49.33 24.41
CA ARG A 47 18.83 49.63 24.40
C ARG A 47 19.68 48.43 23.99
N ASP A 48 19.34 47.23 24.46
CA ASP A 48 20.04 46.00 24.10
C ASP A 48 19.88 45.68 22.61
N TRP A 49 18.70 45.88 22.04
CA TRP A 49 18.47 45.75 20.59
C TRP A 49 19.23 46.78 19.77
N PHE A 50 19.25 48.05 20.21
CA PHE A 50 20.08 49.08 19.56
C PHE A 50 21.58 48.74 19.62
N ARG A 51 22.05 48.11 20.71
CA ARG A 51 23.44 47.61 20.80
C ARG A 51 23.70 46.49 19.77
N ARG A 52 22.73 45.59 19.56
CA ARG A 52 22.82 44.54 18.53
C ARG A 52 22.87 45.11 17.12
N PHE A 53 22.01 46.09 16.82
CA PHE A 53 21.99 46.74 15.50
C PHE A 53 23.29 47.49 15.20
N LYS A 54 23.91 48.14 16.21
CA LYS A 54 25.25 48.75 16.08
C LYS A 54 26.35 47.73 15.76
N ASN A 55 26.17 46.48 16.18
CA ASN A 55 27.08 45.37 15.88
C ASN A 55 26.70 44.65 14.56
N ASN A 56 25.95 45.31 13.67
CA ASN A 56 25.49 44.78 12.38
C ASN A 56 24.66 43.48 12.48
N ASN A 57 24.01 43.22 13.61
CA ASN A 57 23.08 42.10 13.76
C ASN A 57 21.62 42.57 13.69
N PHE A 58 20.98 42.33 12.54
CA PHE A 58 19.60 42.75 12.25
C PHE A 58 18.58 41.59 12.34
N GLU A 59 18.97 40.43 12.85
CA GLU A 59 18.09 39.28 13.03
C GLU A 59 17.10 39.54 14.17
N LEU A 60 15.81 39.61 13.85
CA LEU A 60 14.74 40.00 14.79
C LEU A 60 14.18 38.82 15.60
N GLU A 61 14.48 37.59 15.17
CA GLU A 61 14.04 36.37 15.86
C GLU A 61 14.98 35.99 17.00
N ASP A 62 14.46 35.27 17.99
CA ASP A 62 15.30 34.69 19.03
C ASP A 62 16.08 33.52 18.42
N LYS A 63 17.41 33.53 18.56
CA LYS A 63 18.23 32.36 18.22
C LYS A 63 17.77 31.14 19.02
N GLU A 64 17.92 29.96 18.43
CA GLU A 64 17.71 28.71 19.14
C GLU A 64 18.49 28.73 20.46
N ARG A 65 17.76 28.59 21.56
CA ARG A 65 18.38 28.52 22.88
C ARG A 65 19.06 27.17 22.99
N SER A 66 20.31 27.16 23.46
CA SER A 66 20.95 25.93 23.91
C SER A 66 20.10 25.32 25.02
N GLY A 67 19.37 24.26 24.70
CA GLY A 67 18.62 23.48 25.67
C GLY A 67 19.55 22.82 26.68
N ALA A 68 18.97 22.18 27.70
CA ALA A 68 19.75 21.34 28.61
C ALA A 68 20.52 20.27 27.81
N PRO A 69 21.78 19.97 28.17
CA PRO A 69 22.57 18.96 27.48
C PRO A 69 21.86 17.60 27.53
N LYS A 70 21.96 16.83 26.43
CA LYS A 70 21.40 15.47 26.40
C LYS A 70 22.11 14.62 27.45
N LYS A 71 21.34 13.84 28.24
CA LYS A 71 21.90 12.94 29.26
C LYS A 71 22.58 11.70 28.67
N PHE A 72 22.18 11.28 27.47
CA PHE A 72 22.74 10.16 26.71
C PHE A 72 22.59 10.46 25.21
N GLN A 73 23.37 9.79 24.37
CA GLN A 73 23.32 9.95 22.91
C GLN A 73 22.29 9.03 22.28
N ASP A 74 21.64 9.47 21.19
CA ASP A 74 20.62 8.65 20.52
C ASP A 74 21.21 7.30 20.02
N LYS A 75 22.49 7.29 19.64
CA LYS A 75 23.24 6.08 19.26
C LYS A 75 23.37 5.04 20.38
N GLU A 76 23.49 5.48 21.64
CA GLU A 76 23.57 4.56 22.78
C GLU A 76 22.24 3.84 22.99
N LEU A 77 21.12 4.53 22.75
CA LEU A 77 19.79 3.93 22.78
C LEU A 77 19.53 2.99 21.60
N GLU A 78 19.99 3.35 20.39
CA GLU A 78 19.90 2.47 19.22
C GLU A 78 20.66 1.16 19.42
N GLN A 79 21.88 1.21 19.98
CA GLN A 79 22.67 0.00 20.27
C GLN A 79 21.96 -0.97 21.21
N LEU A 80 21.30 -0.46 22.26
CA LEU A 80 20.55 -1.30 23.20
C LEU A 80 19.36 -2.00 22.52
N LEU A 81 18.71 -1.34 21.57
CA LEU A 81 17.59 -1.90 20.81
C LEU A 81 18.03 -2.87 19.72
N ASP A 82 19.22 -2.69 19.16
CA ASP A 82 19.83 -3.65 18.22
C ASP A 82 20.19 -4.96 18.92
N GLU A 83 20.60 -4.90 20.20
CA GLU A 83 20.90 -6.08 21.03
C GLU A 83 19.63 -6.83 21.44
N ASP A 84 18.62 -6.12 21.94
CA ASP A 84 17.31 -6.71 22.26
C ASP A 84 16.18 -5.70 21.97
N PRO A 85 15.44 -5.90 20.86
CA PRO A 85 14.37 -4.99 20.46
C PRO A 85 13.12 -5.09 21.35
N SER A 86 13.09 -5.99 22.33
CA SER A 86 11.94 -6.24 23.20
C SER A 86 12.07 -5.66 24.62
N GLN A 87 13.18 -4.97 24.92
CA GLN A 87 13.41 -4.34 26.23
C GLN A 87 12.31 -3.34 26.60
N SER A 88 11.98 -3.31 27.90
CA SER A 88 11.04 -2.34 28.45
C SER A 88 11.68 -0.96 28.61
N LEU A 89 10.84 0.08 28.64
CA LEU A 89 11.30 1.45 28.92
C LEU A 89 12.00 1.55 30.28
N SER A 90 11.56 0.75 31.27
CA SER A 90 12.14 0.72 32.62
C SER A 90 13.55 0.14 32.63
N GLU A 91 13.79 -0.93 31.88
CA GLU A 91 15.12 -1.55 31.73
C GLU A 91 16.08 -0.58 31.03
N LEU A 92 15.64 0.01 29.91
CA LEU A 92 16.39 1.04 29.20
C LEU A 92 16.71 2.24 30.10
N GLY A 93 15.74 2.68 30.92
CA GLY A 93 15.93 3.78 31.88
C GLY A 93 16.98 3.47 32.94
N LYS A 94 16.99 2.23 33.47
CA LYS A 94 18.02 1.78 34.43
C LYS A 94 19.42 1.74 33.81
N ILE A 95 19.56 1.21 32.59
CA ILE A 95 20.84 1.11 31.89
C ILE A 95 21.38 2.51 31.57
N LEU A 96 20.53 3.40 31.05
CA LEU A 96 20.89 4.77 30.67
C LEU A 96 20.88 5.76 31.84
N GLN A 97 20.55 5.30 33.06
CA GLN A 97 20.44 6.12 34.27
C GLN A 97 19.52 7.34 34.12
N VAL A 98 18.37 7.14 33.46
CA VAL A 98 17.35 8.16 33.21
C VAL A 98 15.97 7.64 33.55
N ASP A 99 15.03 8.56 33.72
CA ASP A 99 13.62 8.23 33.91
C ASP A 99 12.98 7.65 32.63
N GLU A 100 12.02 6.74 32.79
CA GLU A 100 11.27 6.11 31.69
C GLU A 100 10.67 7.12 30.72
N SER A 101 10.17 8.25 31.22
CA SER A 101 9.58 9.30 30.38
C SER A 101 10.62 9.94 29.45
N THR A 102 11.89 9.96 29.85
CA THR A 102 13.00 10.46 29.02
C THR A 102 13.27 9.51 27.87
N VAL A 103 13.30 8.20 28.14
CA VAL A 103 13.45 7.15 27.11
C VAL A 103 12.26 7.20 26.14
N SER A 104 11.03 7.27 26.65
CA SER A 104 9.81 7.34 25.82
C SER A 104 9.81 8.54 24.86
N LYS A 105 10.18 9.74 25.36
CA LYS A 105 10.28 10.95 24.52
C LYS A 105 11.34 10.82 23.44
N ARG A 106 12.47 10.16 23.75
CA ARG A 106 13.57 9.94 22.82
C ARG A 106 13.19 8.97 21.70
N LEU A 107 12.59 7.83 22.03
CA LEU A 107 12.08 6.87 21.05
C LEU A 107 11.08 7.52 20.08
N LYS A 108 10.16 8.35 20.61
CA LYS A 108 9.24 9.13 19.78
C LYS A 108 9.97 10.12 18.88
N GLY A 109 11.00 10.80 19.39
CA GLY A 109 11.84 11.71 18.60
C GLY A 109 12.61 11.02 17.47
N LEU A 110 12.96 9.74 17.65
CA LEU A 110 13.58 8.89 16.63
C LEU A 110 12.58 8.26 15.66
N GLY A 111 11.27 8.53 15.82
CA GLY A 111 10.23 7.92 14.99
C GLY A 111 10.00 6.44 15.27
N MET A 112 10.52 5.91 16.38
CA MET A 112 10.34 4.52 16.78
C MET A 112 8.93 4.32 17.37
N ILE A 113 8.29 3.22 16.97
CA ILE A 113 6.97 2.83 17.45
C ILE A 113 7.01 1.41 17.98
N GLN A 114 6.33 1.18 19.10
CA GLN A 114 6.17 -0.16 19.65
C GLN A 114 5.23 -0.96 18.74
N LYS A 115 5.68 -2.13 18.29
CA LYS A 115 4.86 -3.10 17.57
C LYS A 115 4.82 -4.40 18.37
N GLN A 116 3.66 -5.05 18.37
CA GLN A 116 3.57 -6.40 18.94
C GLN A 116 4.35 -7.38 18.05
N GLY A 117 4.99 -8.36 18.68
CA GLY A 117 5.60 -9.47 17.99
C GLY A 117 4.56 -10.27 17.20
N HIS A 118 5.00 -10.96 16.15
CA HIS A 118 4.11 -11.83 15.37
C HIS A 118 4.03 -13.20 16.02
N TRP A 119 2.81 -13.73 16.14
CA TRP A 119 2.60 -15.12 16.52
C TRP A 119 3.14 -16.05 15.43
N VAL A 120 4.17 -16.81 15.76
CA VAL A 120 4.70 -17.86 14.87
C VAL A 120 4.00 -19.17 15.23
N PRO A 121 3.44 -19.91 14.25
CA PRO A 121 2.67 -21.12 14.53
C PRO A 121 3.41 -22.23 15.30
N TYR A 122 4.74 -22.29 15.16
CA TYR A 122 5.58 -23.32 15.77
C TYR A 122 7.05 -22.90 15.79
N GLU A 123 7.76 -23.25 16.86
CA GLU A 123 9.22 -23.12 16.94
C GLU A 123 9.89 -24.26 16.18
N LEU A 124 10.37 -23.96 14.96
CA LEU A 124 10.97 -24.95 14.08
C LEU A 124 12.28 -25.49 14.66
N LYS A 125 12.44 -26.81 14.70
CA LYS A 125 13.74 -27.44 15.01
C LYS A 125 14.69 -27.27 13.83
N PRO A 126 16.02 -27.35 14.01
CA PRO A 126 16.99 -27.20 12.92
C PRO A 126 16.69 -28.08 11.70
N ARG A 127 16.26 -29.33 11.93
CA ARG A 127 15.83 -30.27 10.89
C ARG A 127 14.62 -29.77 10.08
N ASP A 128 13.66 -29.13 10.74
CA ASP A 128 12.47 -28.60 10.07
C ASP A 128 12.79 -27.36 9.23
N VAL A 129 13.72 -26.53 9.72
CA VAL A 129 14.26 -25.38 8.96
C VAL A 129 14.95 -25.85 7.68
N GLU A 130 15.86 -26.83 7.78
CA GLU A 130 16.58 -27.38 6.64
C GLU A 130 15.64 -28.03 5.63
N ARG A 131 14.66 -28.80 6.10
CA ARG A 131 13.64 -29.42 5.24
C ARG A 131 12.80 -28.37 4.51
N ARG A 132 12.38 -27.32 5.21
CA ARG A 132 11.63 -26.20 4.60
C ARG A 132 12.48 -25.47 3.57
N PHE A 133 13.73 -25.16 3.90
CA PHE A 133 14.67 -24.50 3.00
C PHE A 133 14.86 -25.30 1.71
N GLY A 134 15.26 -26.58 1.81
CA GLY A 134 15.51 -27.42 0.64
C GLY A 134 14.26 -27.61 -0.23
N THR A 135 13.08 -27.74 0.39
CA THR A 135 11.81 -27.84 -0.34
C THR A 135 11.51 -26.55 -1.11
N CYS A 136 11.62 -25.39 -0.45
CA CYS A 136 11.35 -24.10 -1.08
C CYS A 136 12.38 -23.75 -2.16
N GLU A 137 13.66 -24.06 -1.95
CA GLU A 137 14.71 -23.87 -2.94
C GLU A 137 14.44 -24.70 -4.20
N LEU A 138 14.09 -25.98 -4.03
CA LEU A 138 13.71 -26.86 -5.12
C LEU A 138 12.47 -26.33 -5.88
N LEU A 139 11.45 -25.86 -5.16
CA LEU A 139 10.26 -25.25 -5.78
C LEU A 139 10.58 -23.95 -6.54
N LEU A 140 11.49 -23.11 -6.03
CA LEU A 140 11.94 -21.89 -6.70
C LEU A 140 12.74 -22.22 -7.97
N GLN A 141 13.60 -23.24 -7.94
CA GLN A 141 14.31 -23.72 -9.11
C GLN A 141 13.34 -24.30 -10.15
N GLN A 142 12.29 -25.01 -9.71
CA GLN A 142 11.21 -25.49 -10.58
C GLN A 142 10.37 -24.35 -11.16
N GLN A 143 10.07 -23.30 -10.40
CA GLN A 143 9.37 -22.11 -10.89
C GLN A 143 10.16 -21.42 -12.02
N LYS A 144 11.49 -21.40 -11.92
CA LYS A 144 12.38 -20.84 -12.97
C LYS A 144 12.40 -21.70 -14.25
N ARG A 145 12.02 -22.98 -14.18
CA ARG A 145 11.87 -23.85 -15.35
C ARG A 145 10.49 -23.59 -16.00
N LYS A 146 10.50 -23.18 -17.28
CA LYS A 146 9.28 -22.98 -18.08
C LYS A 146 8.43 -24.25 -18.07
N GLY A 147 7.30 -24.24 -17.37
CA GLY A 147 6.37 -25.37 -17.34
C GLY A 147 5.42 -25.41 -16.15
N PHE A 148 5.73 -24.74 -15.03
CA PHE A 148 4.89 -24.83 -13.83
C PHE A 148 3.76 -23.80 -13.77
N LEU A 149 3.96 -22.62 -14.37
CA LEU A 149 2.97 -21.54 -14.43
C LEU A 149 2.30 -21.48 -15.80
N ILE A 150 1.03 -21.09 -15.86
CA ILE A 150 0.40 -20.69 -17.13
C ILE A 150 1.11 -19.42 -17.60
N THR A 151 1.98 -19.56 -18.61
CA THR A 151 2.60 -18.42 -19.30
C THR A 151 1.72 -17.99 -20.47
N GLY A 152 1.97 -16.79 -21.02
CA GLY A 152 1.27 -16.35 -22.24
C GLY A 152 1.42 -17.34 -23.40
N ASP A 153 2.60 -17.96 -23.56
CA ASP A 153 2.82 -19.00 -24.59
C ASP A 153 1.99 -20.25 -24.34
N ARG A 154 1.88 -20.71 -23.07
CA ARG A 154 1.07 -21.88 -22.72
C ARG A 154 -0.42 -21.61 -22.94
N TYR A 155 -0.89 -20.42 -22.56
CA TYR A 155 -2.27 -20.00 -22.81
C TYR A 155 -2.57 -19.88 -24.32
N ARG A 156 -1.64 -19.32 -25.11
CA ARG A 156 -1.75 -19.31 -26.57
C ARG A 156 -1.91 -20.73 -27.14
N LEU A 157 -1.12 -21.69 -26.67
CA LEU A 157 -1.26 -23.09 -27.10
C LEU A 157 -2.64 -23.69 -26.74
N GLN A 158 -3.21 -23.31 -25.59
CA GLN A 158 -4.57 -23.72 -25.23
C GLN A 158 -5.61 -23.11 -26.18
N LEU A 159 -5.48 -21.83 -26.55
CA LEU A 159 -6.35 -21.18 -27.54
C LEU A 159 -6.25 -21.86 -28.92
N MET A 160 -5.05 -22.28 -29.33
CA MET A 160 -4.87 -23.04 -30.58
C MET A 160 -5.65 -24.36 -30.56
N ARG A 161 -5.54 -25.11 -29.46
CA ARG A 161 -6.28 -26.37 -29.25
C ARG A 161 -7.79 -26.12 -29.21
N LEU A 162 -8.23 -25.05 -28.53
CA LEU A 162 -9.63 -24.66 -28.45
C LEU A 162 -10.19 -24.31 -29.84
N SER A 163 -9.48 -23.50 -30.62
CA SER A 163 -9.93 -23.13 -31.97
C SER A 163 -10.08 -24.36 -32.87
N ARG A 164 -9.15 -25.33 -32.78
CA ARG A 164 -9.28 -26.62 -33.49
C ARG A 164 -10.51 -27.40 -33.02
N ALA A 165 -10.70 -27.56 -31.72
CA ALA A 165 -11.84 -28.28 -31.17
C ALA A 165 -13.19 -27.62 -31.54
N LEU A 166 -13.26 -26.28 -31.56
CA LEU A 166 -14.46 -25.56 -31.98
C LEU A 166 -14.78 -25.79 -33.46
N LYS A 167 -13.78 -25.85 -34.34
CA LYS A 167 -13.98 -26.21 -35.76
C LYS A 167 -14.59 -27.60 -35.91
N GLU A 168 -14.15 -28.56 -35.09
CA GLU A 168 -14.63 -29.95 -35.14
C GLU A 168 -16.03 -30.09 -34.51
N LYS A 169 -16.31 -29.39 -33.40
CA LYS A 169 -17.55 -29.56 -32.62
C LYS A 169 -18.69 -28.64 -33.05
N LEU A 170 -18.42 -27.53 -33.72
CA LEU A 170 -19.42 -26.55 -34.12
C LEU A 170 -19.33 -26.29 -35.64
N PRO A 171 -20.15 -26.96 -36.47
CA PRO A 171 -20.10 -26.81 -37.93
C PRO A 171 -20.24 -25.36 -38.41
N LEU A 172 -21.04 -24.55 -37.69
CA LEU A 172 -21.23 -23.12 -37.97
C LEU A 172 -19.99 -22.26 -37.68
N TYR A 173 -19.05 -22.74 -36.85
CA TYR A 173 -17.82 -22.02 -36.52
C TYR A 173 -16.93 -21.82 -37.75
N ALA A 174 -16.85 -22.82 -38.65
CA ALA A 174 -16.01 -22.71 -39.84
C ALA A 174 -16.40 -21.51 -40.72
N GLN A 175 -17.70 -21.22 -40.81
CA GLN A 175 -18.27 -20.12 -41.61
C GLN A 175 -18.31 -18.78 -40.87
N ARG A 176 -18.30 -18.79 -39.53
CA ARG A 176 -18.55 -17.61 -38.68
C ARG A 176 -17.53 -17.44 -37.55
N HIS A 177 -16.29 -17.84 -37.78
CA HIS A 177 -15.24 -17.78 -36.76
C HIS A 177 -14.95 -16.35 -36.27
N ASP A 178 -15.19 -15.34 -37.12
CA ASP A 178 -15.09 -13.91 -36.82
C ASP A 178 -16.20 -13.40 -35.87
N LYS A 179 -17.25 -14.19 -35.64
CA LYS A 179 -18.37 -13.84 -34.74
C LYS A 179 -18.18 -14.34 -33.32
N VAL A 180 -17.09 -15.06 -33.03
CA VAL A 180 -16.83 -15.54 -31.68
C VAL A 180 -16.47 -14.39 -30.75
N ILE A 181 -17.16 -14.34 -29.63
CA ILE A 181 -16.90 -13.42 -28.52
C ILE A 181 -16.25 -14.22 -27.40
N LEU A 182 -15.03 -13.85 -27.04
CA LEU A 182 -14.29 -14.45 -25.94
C LEU A 182 -14.43 -13.59 -24.69
N LEU A 183 -14.87 -14.18 -23.59
CA LEU A 183 -14.82 -13.59 -22.26
C LEU A 183 -13.78 -14.34 -21.43
N HIS A 184 -12.76 -13.62 -20.96
CA HIS A 184 -11.75 -14.09 -20.02
C HIS A 184 -11.32 -12.95 -19.09
N ASP A 185 -10.67 -13.28 -17.98
CA ASP A 185 -10.17 -12.28 -17.02
C ASP A 185 -8.83 -11.66 -17.46
N ASN A 186 -8.43 -10.60 -16.77
CA ASN A 186 -7.23 -9.82 -17.10
C ASN A 186 -5.93 -10.39 -16.53
N ALA A 187 -5.88 -11.70 -16.24
CA ALA A 187 -4.67 -12.33 -15.73
C ALA A 187 -3.47 -12.06 -16.66
N ARG A 188 -2.28 -11.86 -16.09
CA ARG A 188 -1.06 -11.49 -16.85
C ARG A 188 -0.81 -12.36 -18.11
N PRO A 189 -1.03 -13.69 -18.08
CA PRO A 189 -0.88 -14.52 -19.28
C PRO A 189 -1.87 -14.19 -20.40
N HIS A 190 -3.10 -13.78 -20.06
CA HIS A 190 -4.19 -13.52 -21.02
C HIS A 190 -3.97 -12.22 -21.80
N VAL A 191 -3.33 -11.23 -21.17
CA VAL A 191 -3.01 -9.93 -21.79
C VAL A 191 -1.62 -9.90 -22.44
N ALA A 192 -0.88 -11.01 -22.41
CA ALA A 192 0.45 -11.10 -22.98
C ALA A 192 0.45 -10.93 -24.51
N LYS A 193 1.50 -10.31 -25.06
CA LYS A 193 1.68 -10.08 -26.51
C LYS A 193 1.40 -11.32 -27.37
N PRO A 194 1.97 -12.53 -27.12
CA PRO A 194 1.71 -13.70 -27.95
C PRO A 194 0.23 -14.13 -27.97
N VAL A 195 -0.54 -13.83 -26.92
CA VAL A 195 -1.96 -14.14 -26.83
C VAL A 195 -2.79 -13.12 -27.62
N LYS A 196 -2.52 -11.82 -27.43
CA LYS A 196 -3.18 -10.74 -28.18
C LYS A 196 -3.00 -10.92 -29.68
N THR A 197 -1.76 -11.14 -30.14
CA THR A 197 -1.47 -11.38 -31.55
C THR A 197 -2.20 -12.61 -32.08
N TYR A 198 -2.32 -13.68 -31.30
CA TYR A 198 -3.03 -14.87 -31.75
C TYR A 198 -4.56 -14.67 -31.82
N LEU A 199 -5.15 -13.96 -30.86
CA LEU A 199 -6.58 -13.62 -30.89
C LEU A 199 -6.93 -12.72 -32.09
N GLU A 200 -6.04 -11.80 -32.45
CA GLU A 200 -6.14 -11.01 -33.69
C GLU A 200 -6.15 -11.91 -34.94
N THR A 201 -5.28 -12.93 -35.00
CA THR A 201 -5.30 -13.90 -36.12
C THR A 201 -6.60 -14.70 -36.20
N LEU A 202 -7.22 -14.99 -35.05
CA LEU A 202 -8.51 -15.68 -34.99
C LEU A 202 -9.70 -14.77 -35.30
N LYS A 203 -9.49 -13.44 -35.28
CA LYS A 203 -10.54 -12.42 -35.39
C LYS A 203 -11.62 -12.54 -34.31
N TRP A 204 -11.28 -13.09 -33.15
CA TRP A 204 -12.21 -13.20 -32.03
C TRP A 204 -12.34 -11.85 -31.33
N LYS A 205 -13.58 -11.44 -31.05
CA LYS A 205 -13.84 -10.24 -30.25
C LYS A 205 -13.62 -10.58 -28.78
N VAL A 206 -12.66 -9.93 -28.13
CA VAL A 206 -12.48 -10.05 -26.68
C VAL A 206 -13.46 -9.09 -26.00
N LEU A 207 -14.31 -9.62 -25.12
CA LEU A 207 -15.24 -8.81 -24.33
C LEU A 207 -14.45 -8.09 -23.23
N PRO A 208 -14.67 -6.78 -23.00
CA PRO A 208 -14.07 -6.09 -21.88
C PRO A 208 -14.47 -6.76 -20.56
N HIS A 209 -13.48 -6.99 -19.69
CA HIS A 209 -13.70 -7.53 -18.36
C HIS A 209 -12.99 -6.61 -17.34
N PRO A 210 -13.68 -6.10 -16.31
CA PRO A 210 -13.05 -5.30 -15.27
C PRO A 210 -12.12 -6.15 -14.37
N PRO A 211 -11.09 -5.54 -13.76
CA PRO A 211 -10.28 -6.21 -12.75
C PRO A 211 -11.12 -6.64 -11.54
N TYR A 212 -10.78 -7.80 -10.96
CA TYR A 212 -11.40 -8.32 -9.72
C TYR A 212 -12.91 -8.55 -9.79
N SER A 213 -13.47 -8.94 -10.95
CA SER A 213 -14.92 -9.11 -11.10
C SER A 213 -15.36 -10.56 -11.39
N PRO A 214 -15.07 -11.52 -10.47
CA PRO A 214 -15.49 -12.90 -10.64
C PRO A 214 -17.02 -13.05 -10.60
N ASP A 215 -17.74 -12.10 -10.02
CA ASP A 215 -19.20 -11.99 -9.99
C ASP A 215 -19.81 -11.69 -11.36
N ILE A 216 -19.03 -11.35 -12.38
CA ILE A 216 -19.52 -11.25 -13.77
C ILE A 216 -18.78 -12.19 -14.74
N ALA A 217 -18.04 -13.17 -14.21
CA ALA A 217 -17.41 -14.23 -14.98
C ALA A 217 -18.23 -15.54 -14.85
N PRO A 218 -18.91 -16.02 -15.93
CA PRO A 218 -19.75 -17.21 -15.86
C PRO A 218 -19.03 -18.47 -15.40
N SER A 219 -17.74 -18.57 -15.72
CA SER A 219 -16.87 -19.64 -15.22
C SER A 219 -16.83 -19.64 -13.69
N ASP A 220 -16.63 -18.49 -13.06
CA ASP A 220 -16.49 -18.37 -11.61
C ASP A 220 -17.84 -18.49 -10.89
N PHE A 221 -18.81 -17.64 -11.22
CA PHE A 221 -20.05 -17.57 -10.43
C PHE A 221 -21.01 -18.74 -10.66
N HIS A 222 -20.87 -19.48 -11.76
CA HIS A 222 -21.80 -20.56 -12.15
C HIS A 222 -21.10 -21.91 -12.28
N LEU A 223 -20.13 -22.05 -13.20
CA LEU A 223 -19.50 -23.34 -13.49
C LEU A 223 -18.67 -23.85 -12.30
N PHE A 224 -17.68 -23.07 -11.86
CA PHE A 224 -16.79 -23.43 -10.76
C PHE A 224 -17.51 -23.41 -9.42
N ARG A 225 -18.47 -22.50 -9.22
CA ARG A 225 -19.35 -22.55 -8.03
C ARG A 225 -20.09 -23.88 -7.92
N SER A 226 -20.70 -24.35 -9.01
CA SER A 226 -21.38 -25.66 -9.02
C SER A 226 -20.39 -26.82 -8.86
N MET A 227 -19.21 -26.72 -9.46
CA MET A 227 -18.17 -27.74 -9.36
C MET A 227 -17.63 -27.87 -7.93
N ALA A 228 -17.42 -26.75 -7.24
CA ALA A 228 -16.95 -26.71 -5.85
C ALA A 228 -17.90 -27.48 -4.91
N HIS A 229 -19.21 -27.34 -5.09
CA HIS A 229 -20.19 -28.15 -4.34
C HIS A 229 -20.05 -29.65 -4.63
N GLY A 230 -19.76 -30.04 -5.87
CA GLY A 230 -19.50 -31.44 -6.22
C GLY A 230 -18.18 -31.99 -5.66
N LEU A 231 -17.25 -31.10 -5.30
CA LEU A 231 -15.92 -31.42 -4.76
C LEU A 231 -15.86 -31.42 -3.24
N ALA A 232 -16.84 -30.85 -2.53
CA ALA A 232 -16.76 -30.51 -1.10
C ALA A 232 -16.30 -31.66 -0.18
N ASP A 233 -16.58 -32.92 -0.53
CA ASP A 233 -16.21 -34.10 0.26
C ASP A 233 -15.41 -35.14 -0.54
N ARG A 234 -14.77 -34.72 -1.64
CA ARG A 234 -14.01 -35.65 -2.49
C ARG A 234 -12.50 -35.59 -2.22
N ARG A 235 -11.88 -36.77 -2.18
CA ARG A 235 -10.43 -36.95 -2.16
C ARG A 235 -10.02 -37.75 -3.38
N PHE A 236 -9.07 -37.22 -4.14
CA PHE A 236 -8.47 -37.91 -5.27
C PHE A 236 -7.09 -38.42 -4.87
N HIS A 237 -6.76 -39.64 -5.28
CA HIS A 237 -5.49 -40.30 -4.97
C HIS A 237 -4.54 -40.30 -6.18
N SER A 238 -5.00 -39.81 -7.32
CA SER A 238 -4.21 -39.66 -8.55
C SER A 238 -4.74 -38.53 -9.43
N TYR A 239 -3.90 -38.09 -10.37
CA TYR A 239 -4.28 -37.10 -11.38
C TYR A 239 -5.35 -37.66 -12.33
N GLU A 240 -5.24 -38.93 -12.70
CA GLU A 240 -6.15 -39.63 -13.59
C GLU A 240 -7.55 -39.75 -12.99
N GLU A 241 -7.64 -39.98 -11.68
CA GLU A 241 -8.91 -39.99 -10.95
C GLU A 241 -9.59 -38.62 -10.97
N ALA A 242 -8.83 -37.55 -10.69
CA ALA A 242 -9.33 -36.18 -10.74
C ALA A 242 -9.79 -35.80 -12.17
N GLN A 243 -9.00 -36.15 -13.18
CA GLN A 243 -9.35 -35.90 -14.58
C GLN A 243 -10.64 -36.64 -14.97
N LYS A 244 -10.75 -37.94 -14.67
CA LYS A 244 -11.95 -38.74 -14.96
C LYS A 244 -13.18 -38.20 -14.25
N TRP A 245 -13.03 -37.70 -13.03
CA TRP A 245 -14.12 -37.06 -12.30
C TRP A 245 -14.58 -35.78 -12.99
N ILE A 246 -13.65 -34.91 -13.40
CA ILE A 246 -13.97 -33.67 -14.13
C ILE A 246 -14.71 -33.99 -15.43
N ASP A 247 -14.20 -34.93 -16.22
CA ASP A 247 -14.81 -35.35 -17.48
C ASP A 247 -16.23 -35.87 -17.26
N SER A 248 -16.42 -36.73 -16.26
CA SER A 248 -17.74 -37.28 -15.90
C SER A 248 -18.69 -36.19 -15.38
N TRP A 249 -18.18 -35.25 -14.57
CA TRP A 249 -18.97 -34.16 -14.03
C TRP A 249 -19.44 -33.22 -15.13
N ILE A 250 -18.57 -32.85 -16.07
CA ILE A 250 -18.93 -32.01 -17.22
C ILE A 250 -19.96 -32.73 -18.10
N ALA A 251 -19.74 -34.02 -18.40
CA ALA A 251 -20.66 -34.83 -19.20
C ALA A 251 -22.04 -35.01 -18.52
N SER A 252 -22.11 -34.94 -17.19
CA SER A 252 -23.37 -35.00 -16.44
C SER A 252 -24.24 -33.75 -16.56
N LYS A 253 -23.68 -32.63 -17.03
CA LYS A 253 -24.41 -31.37 -17.15
C LYS A 253 -25.11 -31.28 -18.49
N ASP A 254 -26.37 -30.88 -18.45
CA ASP A 254 -27.18 -30.68 -19.63
C ASP A 254 -26.85 -29.33 -20.31
N MET A 255 -27.24 -29.18 -21.57
CA MET A 255 -26.98 -27.95 -22.31
C MET A 255 -27.67 -26.73 -21.67
N SER A 256 -28.81 -26.92 -20.99
CA SER A 256 -29.50 -25.82 -20.31
C SER A 256 -28.69 -25.28 -19.13
N PHE A 257 -27.93 -26.14 -18.42
CA PHE A 257 -27.02 -25.69 -17.37
C PHE A 257 -26.00 -24.66 -17.87
N PHE A 258 -25.30 -24.93 -18.96
CA PHE A 258 -24.32 -23.99 -19.52
C PHE A 258 -25.00 -22.74 -20.06
N ARG A 259 -26.15 -22.91 -20.74
CA ARG A 259 -26.90 -21.80 -21.32
C ARG A 259 -27.41 -20.82 -20.25
N ARG A 260 -27.90 -21.33 -19.12
CA ARG A 260 -28.34 -20.51 -17.96
C ARG A 260 -27.19 -19.63 -17.43
N GLY A 261 -25.99 -20.19 -17.27
CA GLY A 261 -24.84 -19.43 -16.77
C GLY A 261 -24.49 -18.22 -17.64
N ILE A 262 -24.67 -18.33 -18.96
CA ILE A 262 -24.44 -17.23 -19.90
C ILE A 262 -25.61 -16.24 -19.90
N HIS A 263 -26.86 -16.70 -19.89
CA HIS A 263 -28.03 -15.82 -19.96
C HIS A 263 -28.27 -14.97 -18.72
N VAL A 264 -27.65 -15.30 -17.59
CA VAL A 264 -27.73 -14.50 -16.35
C VAL A 264 -26.77 -13.28 -16.39
N LEU A 265 -25.86 -13.20 -17.38
CA LEU A 265 -24.93 -12.08 -17.49
C LEU A 265 -25.58 -10.69 -17.57
N PRO A 266 -26.61 -10.45 -18.40
CA PRO A 266 -27.26 -9.15 -18.47
C PRO A 266 -27.84 -8.69 -17.13
N GLU A 267 -28.56 -9.58 -16.42
CA GLU A 267 -29.11 -9.29 -15.08
C GLU A 267 -27.98 -8.95 -14.08
N ARG A 268 -26.85 -9.65 -14.17
CA ARG A 268 -25.68 -9.34 -13.32
C ARG A 268 -25.06 -8.00 -13.67
N TRP A 269 -24.95 -7.64 -14.94
CA TRP A 269 -24.47 -6.32 -15.35
C TRP A 269 -25.41 -5.21 -14.87
N GLU A 270 -26.73 -5.42 -14.96
CA GLU A 270 -27.72 -4.49 -14.39
C GLU A 270 -27.53 -4.33 -12.88
N LYS A 271 -27.27 -5.42 -12.16
CA LYS A 271 -26.98 -5.36 -10.72
C LYS A 271 -25.71 -4.57 -10.41
N VAL A 272 -24.62 -4.78 -11.16
CA VAL A 272 -23.38 -3.98 -11.03
C VAL A 272 -23.67 -2.50 -11.25
N VAL A 273 -24.41 -2.15 -12.31
CA VAL A 273 -24.77 -0.76 -12.63
C VAL A 273 -25.64 -0.15 -11.54
N SER A 274 -26.67 -0.87 -11.08
CA SER A 274 -27.56 -0.41 -10.00
C SER A 274 -26.87 -0.27 -8.64
N SER A 275 -25.72 -0.91 -8.48
CA SER A 275 -24.91 -0.88 -7.26
C SER A 275 -23.72 0.08 -7.38
N ASP A 276 -23.70 0.96 -8.40
CA ASP A 276 -22.60 1.90 -8.69
C ASP A 276 -21.22 1.22 -8.74
N GLY A 277 -21.17 0.00 -9.29
CA GLY A 277 -19.94 -0.78 -9.42
C GLY A 277 -19.54 -1.59 -8.18
N GLN A 278 -20.32 -1.53 -7.09
CA GLN A 278 -20.11 -2.37 -5.91
C GLN A 278 -20.54 -3.83 -6.18
N TYR A 279 -19.99 -4.76 -5.40
CA TYR A 279 -20.45 -6.14 -5.41
C TYR A 279 -21.91 -6.25 -4.94
N PHE A 280 -22.63 -7.20 -5.52
CA PHE A 280 -24.04 -7.46 -5.22
C PHE A 280 -24.24 -8.92 -4.76
N LYS A 281 -25.42 -9.20 -4.18
CA LYS A 281 -25.83 -10.57 -3.81
C LYS A 281 -26.69 -11.21 -4.90
#